data_AF-A0A6L7GXG3-F1
#
_entry.id   AF-A0A6L7GXG3-F1
#
_cell.length_a   1.000
_cell.length_b   1.000
_cell.length_c   1.000
_cell.angle_alpha   90.00
_cell.angle_beta   90.00
_cell.angle_gamma   90.00
#
_symmetry.space_group_name_H-M   'P 1'
#
loop_
_entity.id
_entity.type
_entity.pdbx_description
1 polymer ?
#
loop_
_entity_poly.entity_id
_entity_poly.type
_entity_poly.pdbx_seq_one_letter_code
_entity_poly.pdbx_strand_id
1 'polypeptide(L)'
;MSLPRRSVPSISVARTAFSPGKEHQGDTVPVDYFDDDDEPEPWLDFTEDLAARLGDLKTGVFEFIELEVPERGWHGHLLTYTATSSGRVRCVVPNSALSHRSREEWTPYHQQFVAAGWRYQPRKHQHIRDVGRRAHHEVARQSVAFLREWWSVPYPWSLTLRDPNGSVHPLEPPARTAPTIPPANPSPLPVRPRRHLTIVPGLPDAD
;
A
#
# COMPACT_ATOMS: atom_id res chain seq x y z
N MET A 1 4.75 43.67 29.15
CA MET A 1 4.27 43.65 27.75
C MET A 1 4.03 42.20 27.37
N SER A 2 2.76 41.77 27.34
CA SER A 2 2.36 40.37 27.07
C SER A 2 1.73 40.27 25.69
N LEU A 3 2.22 39.35 24.85
CA LEU A 3 1.65 39.07 23.54
C LEU A 3 0.40 38.17 23.65
N PRO A 4 -0.64 38.37 22.82
CA PRO A 4 -1.84 37.53 22.85
C PRO A 4 -1.58 36.18 22.16
N ARG A 5 -1.96 35.09 22.86
CA ARG A 5 -1.98 33.73 22.30
C ARG A 5 -3.13 33.62 21.28
N ARG A 6 -2.79 33.30 20.02
CA ARG A 6 -3.77 32.91 19.00
C ARG A 6 -4.35 31.53 19.34
N SER A 7 -5.66 31.49 19.54
CA SER A 7 -6.46 30.26 19.66
C SER A 7 -6.51 29.57 18.28
N VAL A 8 -6.19 28.28 18.24
CA VAL A 8 -6.29 27.43 17.05
C VAL A 8 -7.65 26.71 17.12
N PRO A 9 -8.46 26.70 16.04
CA PRO A 9 -9.77 26.06 16.09
C PRO A 9 -9.64 24.54 16.23
N SER A 10 -10.33 23.98 17.22
CA SER A 10 -10.45 22.54 17.43
C SER A 10 -11.46 21.99 16.42
N ILE A 11 -10.97 21.31 15.38
CA ILE A 11 -11.82 20.57 14.45
C ILE A 11 -12.21 19.27 15.15
N SER A 12 -13.40 19.27 15.77
CA SER A 12 -14.05 18.06 16.25
C SER A 12 -14.54 17.26 15.06
N VAL A 13 -13.82 16.21 14.69
CA VAL A 13 -14.35 15.19 13.78
C VAL A 13 -15.28 14.32 14.60
N ALA A 14 -16.57 14.41 14.30
CA ALA A 14 -17.58 13.52 14.85
C ALA A 14 -17.22 12.06 14.49
N ARG A 15 -16.79 11.29 15.49
CA ARG A 15 -16.80 9.83 15.41
C ARG A 15 -18.26 9.41 15.38
N THR A 16 -18.73 8.95 14.22
CA THR A 16 -19.98 8.21 14.12
C THR A 16 -19.93 7.06 15.11
N ALA A 17 -20.72 7.16 16.17
CA ALA A 17 -20.90 6.11 17.14
C ALA A 17 -21.65 4.95 16.45
N PHE A 18 -20.93 3.86 16.19
CA PHE A 18 -21.58 2.59 15.91
C PHE A 18 -22.15 2.07 17.24
N SER A 19 -23.48 2.14 17.40
CA SER A 19 -24.18 1.42 18.45
C SER A 19 -23.96 -0.08 18.27
N PRO A 20 -23.62 -0.84 19.33
CA PRO A 20 -23.55 -2.29 19.23
C PRO A 20 -24.98 -2.84 19.17
N GLY A 21 -25.40 -3.21 17.97
CA GLY A 21 -26.54 -4.07 17.74
C GLY A 21 -26.26 -5.46 18.32
N LYS A 22 -27.27 -6.00 18.99
CA LYS A 22 -27.28 -7.29 19.66
C LYS A 22 -26.89 -8.45 18.75
N GLU A 23 -26.11 -9.37 19.32
CA GLU A 23 -26.22 -10.82 19.15
C GLU A 23 -26.07 -11.37 17.73
N HIS A 24 -24.83 -11.76 17.37
CA HIS A 24 -24.62 -13.06 16.69
C HIS A 24 -23.34 -13.73 17.19
N GLN A 25 -23.59 -14.76 18.00
CA GLN A 25 -22.69 -15.83 18.36
C GLN A 25 -22.25 -16.59 17.10
N GLY A 26 -20.93 -16.73 16.90
CA GLY A 26 -20.36 -17.78 16.06
C GLY A 26 -20.25 -17.46 14.58
N ASP A 27 -19.21 -16.71 14.19
CA ASP A 27 -18.49 -17.00 12.96
C ASP A 27 -17.07 -16.44 13.09
N THR A 28 -16.16 -17.32 13.48
CA THR A 28 -14.73 -17.06 13.29
C THR A 28 -14.49 -17.28 11.80
N VAL A 29 -14.61 -16.23 10.99
CA VAL A 29 -14.23 -16.28 9.58
C VAL A 29 -12.81 -16.85 9.50
N PRO A 30 -12.62 -18.04 8.91
CA PRO A 30 -11.29 -18.55 8.64
C PRO A 30 -10.58 -17.53 7.74
N VAL A 31 -9.30 -17.29 8.01
CA VAL A 31 -8.41 -16.52 7.13
C VAL A 31 -8.03 -17.39 5.91
N ASP A 32 -9.04 -18.04 5.31
CA ASP A 32 -8.94 -18.95 4.17
C ASP A 32 -9.98 -18.50 3.14
N TYR A 33 -9.77 -17.32 2.54
CA TYR A 33 -10.17 -16.96 1.18
C TYR A 33 -9.63 -15.55 0.87
N PHE A 34 -8.31 -15.43 0.71
CA PHE A 34 -7.76 -14.28 -0.01
C PHE A 34 -7.89 -14.60 -1.50
N ASP A 35 -9.07 -14.35 -2.07
CA ASP A 35 -9.26 -14.41 -3.52
C ASP A 35 -8.26 -13.44 -4.17
N ASP A 36 -7.42 -13.95 -5.06
CA ASP A 36 -6.43 -13.14 -5.80
C ASP A 36 -7.10 -12.05 -6.67
N ASP A 37 -8.40 -12.17 -6.93
CA ASP A 37 -9.16 -11.33 -7.88
C ASP A 37 -9.64 -9.97 -7.33
N ASP A 38 -9.58 -9.72 -6.01
CA ASP A 38 -10.09 -8.48 -5.39
C ASP A 38 -9.00 -7.51 -4.88
N GLU A 39 -7.73 -7.81 -5.13
CA GLU A 39 -6.64 -6.89 -4.75
C GLU A 39 -6.52 -5.75 -5.77
N PRO A 40 -6.72 -4.48 -5.37
CA PRO A 40 -6.54 -3.35 -6.29
C PRO A 40 -5.11 -3.34 -6.84
N GLU A 41 -4.99 -3.14 -8.16
CA GLU A 41 -3.73 -3.22 -8.94
C GLU A 41 -2.50 -2.61 -8.26
N PRO A 42 -2.54 -1.41 -7.62
CA PRO A 42 -1.36 -0.86 -6.95
C PRO A 42 -0.84 -1.70 -5.77
N TRP A 43 -1.74 -2.38 -5.04
CA TRP A 43 -1.37 -3.23 -3.91
C TRP A 43 -0.80 -4.57 -4.38
N LEU A 44 -1.23 -5.06 -5.55
CA LEU A 44 -0.63 -6.23 -6.19
C LEU A 44 0.82 -5.94 -6.62
N ASP A 45 1.04 -4.84 -7.34
CA ASP A 45 2.38 -4.40 -7.76
C ASP A 45 3.33 -4.23 -6.56
N PHE A 46 2.82 -3.63 -5.48
CA PHE A 46 3.58 -3.46 -4.25
C PHE A 46 3.89 -4.79 -3.57
N THR A 47 2.97 -5.76 -3.59
CA THR A 47 3.20 -7.10 -3.06
C THR A 47 4.33 -7.80 -3.81
N GLU A 48 4.34 -7.72 -5.13
CA GLU A 48 5.38 -8.31 -5.98
C GLU A 48 6.74 -7.65 -5.73
N ASP A 49 6.80 -6.32 -5.72
CA ASP A 49 8.02 -5.55 -5.41
C ASP A 49 8.56 -5.90 -4.02
N LEU A 50 7.68 -5.93 -3.01
CA LEU A 50 8.07 -6.30 -1.65
C LEU A 50 8.63 -7.73 -1.62
N ALA A 51 7.96 -8.70 -2.23
CA ALA A 51 8.42 -10.09 -2.27
C ALA A 51 9.79 -10.23 -2.95
N ALA A 52 10.03 -9.50 -4.04
CA ALA A 52 11.32 -9.43 -4.72
C ALA A 52 12.41 -8.88 -3.80
N ARG A 53 12.15 -7.74 -3.13
CA ARG A 53 13.10 -7.13 -2.18
C ARG A 53 13.41 -8.03 -0.99
N LEU A 54 12.42 -8.78 -0.48
CA LEU A 54 12.68 -9.81 0.55
C LEU A 54 13.63 -10.91 0.04
N GLY A 55 13.59 -11.23 -1.26
CA GLY A 55 14.52 -12.13 -1.93
C GLY A 55 15.95 -11.61 -2.01
N ASP A 56 16.12 -10.29 -2.05
CA ASP A 56 17.42 -9.62 -2.16
C ASP A 56 18.08 -9.36 -0.79
N LEU A 57 17.32 -9.46 0.30
CA LEU A 57 17.83 -9.32 1.66
C LEU A 57 18.98 -10.30 1.95
N LYS A 58 20.14 -9.74 2.32
CA LYS A 58 21.35 -10.50 2.65
C LYS A 58 22.08 -9.85 3.81
N THR A 59 22.49 -10.67 4.78
CA THR A 59 23.26 -10.20 5.93
C THR A 59 24.55 -9.50 5.48
N GLY A 60 24.80 -8.29 5.99
CA GLY A 60 26.01 -7.51 5.72
C GLY A 60 26.01 -6.69 4.42
N VAL A 61 24.95 -6.71 3.62
CA VAL A 61 24.84 -5.89 2.40
C VAL A 61 23.54 -5.11 2.37
N PHE A 62 22.42 -5.83 2.29
CA PHE A 62 21.08 -5.28 2.27
C PHE A 62 20.29 -5.97 3.36
N GLU A 63 20.56 -5.57 4.61
CA GLU A 63 20.21 -6.40 5.75
C GLU A 63 18.79 -6.18 6.25
N PHE A 64 18.15 -5.04 5.93
CA PHE A 64 16.82 -4.73 6.42
C PHE A 64 15.94 -3.98 5.42
N ILE A 65 14.63 -4.08 5.63
CA ILE A 65 13.60 -3.22 5.04
C ILE A 65 12.67 -2.79 6.17
N GLU A 66 12.35 -1.50 6.25
CA GLU A 66 11.39 -0.94 7.19
C GLU A 66 10.25 -0.27 6.45
N LEU A 67 9.02 -0.51 6.91
CA LEU A 67 7.81 0.13 6.38
C LEU A 67 7.27 1.12 7.41
N GLU A 68 7.10 2.37 6.99
CA GLU A 68 6.65 3.48 7.82
C GLU A 68 5.52 4.27 7.14
N VAL A 69 4.67 4.93 7.93
CA VAL A 69 3.70 5.93 7.45
C VAL A 69 4.15 7.32 7.94
N PRO A 70 4.58 8.23 7.05
CA PRO A 70 5.20 9.49 7.44
C PRO A 70 4.23 10.51 8.06
N GLU A 71 2.96 10.51 7.67
CA GLU A 71 2.02 11.60 7.99
C GLU A 71 1.31 11.48 9.35
N ARG A 72 1.39 10.34 10.05
CA ARG A 72 0.53 10.10 11.22
C ARG A 72 0.98 10.72 12.55
N GLY A 73 2.05 11.54 12.58
CA GLY A 73 2.57 12.18 13.81
C GLY A 73 3.16 11.19 14.84
N TRP A 74 2.81 9.91 14.73
CA TRP A 74 3.59 8.77 15.18
C TRP A 74 4.50 8.32 14.04
N HIS A 75 5.80 8.56 14.18
CA HIS A 75 6.83 7.86 13.43
C HIS A 75 6.88 6.40 13.90
N GLY A 76 5.82 5.65 13.62
CA GLY A 76 5.70 4.26 14.03
C GLY A 76 6.17 3.36 12.90
N HIS A 77 7.36 2.77 13.03
CA HIS A 77 7.76 1.63 12.23
C HIS A 77 6.66 0.56 12.33
N LEU A 78 6.06 0.19 11.20
CA LEU A 78 4.94 -0.76 11.16
C LEU A 78 5.46 -2.19 11.06
N LEU A 79 6.36 -2.43 10.11
CA LEU A 79 7.01 -3.72 9.91
C LEU A 79 8.50 -3.53 9.65
N THR A 80 9.29 -4.46 10.16
CA THR A 80 10.72 -4.60 9.85
C THR A 80 10.99 -5.99 9.32
N TYR A 81 11.72 -6.06 8.21
CA TYR A 81 12.27 -7.29 7.66
C TYR A 81 13.77 -7.27 7.85
N THR A 82 14.38 -8.38 8.26
CA THR A 82 15.82 -8.45 8.47
C THR A 82 16.37 -9.79 7.97
N ALA A 83 17.45 -9.75 7.21
CA ALA A 83 18.19 -10.95 6.82
C ALA A 83 18.82 -11.61 8.06
N THR A 84 18.54 -12.89 8.28
CA THR A 84 19.18 -13.68 9.33
C THR A 84 20.41 -14.41 8.79
N SER A 85 21.35 -14.74 9.67
CA SER A 85 22.54 -15.54 9.32
C SER A 85 22.22 -16.93 8.75
N SER A 86 20.99 -17.42 8.95
CA SER A 86 20.49 -18.69 8.40
C SER A 86 19.99 -18.59 6.96
N GLY A 87 20.07 -17.41 6.32
CA GLY A 87 19.52 -17.17 4.98
C GLY A 87 17.99 -17.05 4.95
N ARG A 88 17.35 -16.91 6.13
CA ARG A 88 15.92 -16.62 6.29
C ARG A 88 15.70 -15.13 6.48
N VAL A 89 14.50 -14.65 6.17
CA VAL A 89 14.06 -13.30 6.51
C VAL A 89 13.26 -13.35 7.82
N ARG A 90 13.65 -12.53 8.78
CA ARG A 90 12.88 -12.28 10.00
C ARG A 90 11.97 -11.08 9.77
N CYS A 91 10.69 -11.30 9.92
CA CYS A 91 9.66 -10.27 9.89
C CYS A 91 9.30 -9.91 11.33
N VAL A 92 9.13 -8.63 11.62
CA VAL A 92 8.84 -8.11 12.95
C VAL A 92 7.72 -7.08 12.86
N VAL A 93 6.70 -7.23 13.72
CA VAL A 93 5.72 -6.18 14.01
C VAL A 93 5.92 -5.76 15.48
N PRO A 94 6.35 -4.51 15.75
CA PRO A 94 6.49 -4.05 17.12
C PRO A 94 5.11 -3.76 17.73
N ASN A 95 4.97 -3.92 19.05
CA ASN A 95 3.69 -3.61 19.72
C ASN A 95 3.31 -2.12 19.60
N SER A 96 4.29 -1.23 19.39
CA SER A 96 4.05 0.19 19.12
C SER A 96 3.32 0.45 17.80
N ALA A 97 3.40 -0.47 16.83
CA ALA A 97 2.61 -0.38 15.61
C ALA A 97 1.13 -0.70 15.88
N LEU A 98 0.81 -1.46 16.92
CA LEU A 98 -0.54 -1.90 17.21
C LEU A 98 -1.25 -0.88 18.09
N SER A 99 -2.24 -0.17 17.55
CA SER A 99 -3.02 0.82 18.28
C SER A 99 -4.12 0.17 19.14
N HIS A 100 -3.75 -0.60 20.16
CA HIS A 100 -4.67 -1.11 21.18
C HIS A 100 -4.49 -0.33 22.49
N ARG A 101 -5.60 0.03 23.13
CA ARG A 101 -5.64 0.78 24.40
C ARG A 101 -5.92 -0.11 25.60
N SER A 102 -6.36 -1.34 25.37
CA SER A 102 -6.71 -2.30 26.42
C SER A 102 -6.25 -3.73 26.09
N ARG A 103 -6.25 -4.60 27.12
CA ARG A 103 -5.95 -6.03 26.98
C ARG A 103 -7.03 -6.79 26.18
N GLU A 104 -8.27 -6.35 26.29
CA GLU A 104 -9.42 -6.91 25.57
C GLU A 104 -9.29 -6.63 24.07
N GLU A 105 -8.83 -5.44 23.70
CA GLU A 105 -8.51 -5.08 22.31
C GLU A 105 -7.29 -5.85 21.79
N TRP A 106 -6.30 -6.15 22.63
CA TRP A 106 -5.08 -6.87 22.22
C TRP A 106 -5.30 -8.34 21.85
N THR A 107 -6.20 -9.01 22.57
CA THR A 107 -6.43 -10.46 22.44
C THR A 107 -6.79 -10.90 21.02
N PRO A 108 -7.74 -10.27 20.30
CA PRO A 108 -8.05 -10.65 18.92
C PRO A 108 -6.87 -10.42 17.95
N TYR A 109 -6.13 -9.31 18.07
CA TYR A 109 -4.93 -9.09 17.24
C TYR A 109 -3.87 -10.17 17.49
N HIS A 110 -3.65 -10.52 18.76
CA HIS A 110 -2.69 -11.55 19.11
C HIS A 110 -3.08 -12.91 18.51
N GLN A 111 -4.36 -13.28 18.58
CA GLN A 111 -4.86 -14.53 18.00
C GLN A 111 -4.71 -14.56 16.48
N GLN A 112 -4.99 -13.46 15.77
CA GLN A 112 -4.82 -13.38 14.32
C GLN A 112 -3.35 -13.55 13.91
N PHE A 113 -2.42 -12.92 14.63
CA PHE A 113 -0.99 -13.15 14.40
C PHE A 113 -0.58 -14.61 14.59
N VAL A 114 -1.03 -15.24 15.68
CA VAL A 114 -0.70 -16.63 15.99
C VAL A 114 -1.29 -17.57 14.93
N ALA A 115 -2.54 -17.37 14.53
CA ALA A 115 -3.19 -18.15 13.48
C ALA A 115 -2.42 -18.06 12.17
N ALA A 116 -1.86 -16.91 11.86
CA ALA A 116 -1.07 -16.69 10.67
C ALA A 116 0.44 -16.99 10.84
N GLY A 117 0.80 -17.76 11.87
CA GLY A 117 2.14 -18.33 12.06
C GLY A 117 3.17 -17.41 12.72
N TRP A 118 2.76 -16.28 13.30
CA TRP A 118 3.65 -15.39 14.03
C TRP A 118 3.79 -15.83 15.49
N ARG A 119 5.01 -15.74 16.02
CA ARG A 119 5.28 -15.96 17.45
C ARG A 119 5.41 -14.62 18.18
N TYR A 120 4.81 -14.51 19.35
CA TYR A 120 4.98 -13.33 20.19
C TYR A 120 6.25 -13.44 21.03
N GLN A 121 6.98 -12.34 21.17
CA GLN A 121 8.18 -12.21 21.99
C GLN A 121 7.89 -11.30 23.19
N PRO A 122 7.61 -11.84 24.39
CA PRO A 122 7.15 -11.04 25.54
C PRO A 122 8.15 -9.99 26.01
N ARG A 123 9.46 -10.29 25.97
CA ARG A 123 10.51 -9.38 26.48
C ARG A 123 10.64 -8.09 25.67
N LYS A 124 10.35 -8.15 24.37
CA LYS A 124 10.46 -7.00 23.46
C LYS A 124 9.10 -6.46 23.03
N HIS A 125 8.01 -7.10 23.47
CA HIS A 125 6.66 -6.80 23.03
C HIS A 125 6.58 -6.67 21.51
N GLN A 126 6.82 -7.76 20.80
CA GLN A 126 6.76 -7.79 19.33
C GLN A 126 6.31 -9.15 18.83
N HIS A 127 5.68 -9.17 17.67
CA HIS A 127 5.40 -10.39 16.94
C HIS A 127 6.47 -10.60 15.89
N ILE A 128 6.96 -11.85 15.76
CA ILE A 128 8.01 -12.18 14.81
C ILE A 128 7.63 -13.42 14.00
N ARG A 129 8.03 -13.45 12.72
CA ARG A 129 7.88 -14.60 11.83
C ARG A 129 9.17 -14.76 11.03
N ASP A 130 9.82 -15.92 11.14
CA ASP A 130 11.03 -16.22 10.38
C ASP A 130 10.64 -17.06 9.15
N VAL A 131 10.87 -16.55 7.93
CA VAL A 131 10.47 -17.21 6.69
C VAL A 131 11.64 -17.50 5.77
N GLY A 132 11.53 -18.59 5.00
CA GLY A 132 12.48 -18.92 3.95
C GLY A 132 12.02 -18.40 2.59
N ARG A 133 12.91 -18.49 1.59
CA ARG A 133 12.71 -17.94 0.25
C ARG A 133 11.38 -18.29 -0.43
N ARG A 134 10.88 -19.51 -0.22
CA ARG A 134 9.61 -19.97 -0.83
C ARG A 134 8.36 -19.25 -0.29
N ALA A 135 8.45 -18.64 0.89
CA ALA A 135 7.32 -18.00 1.57
C ALA A 135 7.39 -16.46 1.51
N HIS A 136 8.30 -15.88 0.73
CA HIS A 136 8.43 -14.42 0.64
C HIS A 136 7.17 -13.76 0.10
N HIS A 137 6.57 -14.34 -0.95
CA HIS A 137 5.34 -13.82 -1.54
C HIS A 137 4.15 -13.92 -0.58
N GLU A 138 4.00 -15.06 0.11
CA GLU A 138 2.96 -15.25 1.12
C GLU A 138 3.07 -14.22 2.25
N VAL A 139 4.28 -13.97 2.74
CA VAL A 139 4.52 -12.94 3.77
C VAL A 139 4.26 -11.54 3.24
N ALA A 140 4.63 -11.23 1.99
CA ALA A 140 4.37 -9.93 1.39
C ALA A 140 2.85 -9.65 1.32
N ARG A 141 2.07 -10.60 0.82
CA ARG A 141 0.59 -10.51 0.79
C ARG A 141 0.01 -10.31 2.18
N GLN A 142 0.46 -11.09 3.14
CA GLN A 142 0.01 -10.96 4.52
C GLN A 142 0.32 -9.58 5.10
N SER A 143 1.52 -9.06 4.86
CA SER A 143 1.90 -7.72 5.30
C SER A 143 1.03 -6.65 4.67
N VAL A 144 0.68 -6.78 3.39
CA VAL A 144 -0.26 -5.88 2.71
C VAL A 144 -1.65 -5.93 3.32
N ALA A 145 -2.15 -7.11 3.66
CA ALA A 145 -3.42 -7.24 4.38
C ALA A 145 -3.40 -6.47 5.72
N PHE A 146 -2.33 -6.61 6.50
CA PHE A 146 -2.18 -5.84 7.74
C PHE A 146 -2.12 -4.32 7.51
N LEU A 147 -1.40 -3.87 6.48
CA LEU A 147 -1.32 -2.45 6.08
C LEU A 147 -2.69 -1.87 5.77
N ARG A 148 -3.50 -2.60 5.01
CA ARG A 148 -4.84 -2.17 4.60
C ARG A 148 -5.84 -2.24 5.74
N GLU A 149 -5.90 -3.35 6.45
CA GLU A 149 -6.97 -3.60 7.42
C GLU A 149 -6.69 -2.94 8.77
N TRP A 150 -5.49 -3.11 9.31
CA TRP A 150 -5.21 -2.74 10.70
C TRP A 150 -4.63 -1.35 10.82
N TRP A 151 -3.76 -0.98 9.88
CA TRP A 151 -3.18 0.35 9.85
C TRP A 151 -4.01 1.34 9.02
N SER A 152 -5.00 0.84 8.27
CA SER A 152 -5.85 1.62 7.37
C SER A 152 -5.02 2.47 6.41
N VAL A 153 -3.94 1.90 5.89
CA VAL A 153 -3.12 2.52 4.85
C VAL A 153 -3.94 2.46 3.56
N PRO A 154 -4.31 3.62 2.98
CA PRO A 154 -5.23 3.62 1.84
C PRO A 154 -4.54 3.13 0.57
N TYR A 155 -3.26 3.48 0.39
CA TYR A 155 -2.50 3.18 -0.81
C TYR A 155 -1.01 2.93 -0.51
N PRO A 156 -0.31 2.13 -1.33
CA PRO A 156 1.11 1.83 -1.11
C PRO A 156 2.02 3.06 -1.13
N TRP A 157 1.73 4.07 -1.96
CA TRP A 157 2.51 5.31 -2.04
C TRP A 157 2.39 6.19 -0.78
N SER A 158 1.46 5.88 0.13
CA SER A 158 1.43 6.49 1.47
C SER A 158 2.49 5.92 2.41
N LEU A 159 3.22 4.90 1.99
CA LEU A 159 4.31 4.29 2.74
C LEU A 159 5.66 4.91 2.35
N THR A 160 6.56 4.88 3.32
CA THR A 160 7.99 5.04 3.10
C THR A 160 8.64 3.68 3.35
N LEU A 161 9.36 3.17 2.35
CA LEU A 161 10.22 2.00 2.48
C LEU A 161 11.63 2.49 2.77
N ARG A 162 12.20 2.07 3.89
CA ARG A 162 13.59 2.40 4.26
C ARG A 162 14.45 1.15 4.19
N ASP A 163 15.64 1.32 3.67
CA ASP A 163 16.61 0.27 3.51
C ASP A 163 18.04 0.83 3.71
N PRO A 164 19.09 -0.02 3.76
CA PRO A 164 20.47 0.44 3.92
C PRO A 164 20.96 1.43 2.84
N ASN A 165 20.33 1.45 1.65
CA ASN A 165 20.72 2.30 0.53
C ASN A 165 19.95 3.63 0.51
N GLY A 166 18.89 3.78 1.29
CA GLY A 166 18.13 5.02 1.40
C GLY A 166 16.66 4.81 1.77
N SER A 167 15.83 5.82 1.51
CA SER A 167 14.38 5.73 1.67
C SER A 167 13.72 5.94 0.30
N VAL A 168 12.79 5.07 -0.06
CA VAL A 168 12.10 5.03 -1.34
C VAL A 168 10.59 5.01 -1.09
N HIS A 169 9.82 5.72 -1.91
CA HIS A 169 8.38 5.56 -1.95
C HIS A 169 8.06 4.41 -2.91
N PRO A 170 7.34 3.35 -2.47
CA PRO A 170 7.26 2.10 -3.22
C PRO A 170 6.69 2.23 -4.63
N LEU A 171 5.81 3.21 -4.86
CA LEU A 171 5.20 3.52 -6.14
C LEU A 171 5.01 5.04 -6.25
N GLU A 172 5.26 5.61 -7.43
CA GLU A 172 4.91 7.01 -7.70
C GLU A 172 3.38 7.09 -7.81
N PRO A 173 2.70 8.05 -7.16
CA PRO A 173 1.26 8.20 -7.32
C PRO A 173 0.97 8.39 -8.81
N PRO A 174 -0.14 7.82 -9.35
CA PRO A 174 -0.49 8.03 -10.74
C PRO A 174 -0.48 9.52 -11.01
N ALA A 175 0.34 9.96 -11.97
CA ALA A 175 0.47 11.35 -12.32
C ALA A 175 -0.94 11.90 -12.43
N ARG A 176 -1.30 12.88 -11.59
CA ARG A 176 -2.57 13.57 -11.74
C ARG A 176 -2.53 14.11 -13.15
N THR A 177 -3.24 13.46 -14.08
CA THR A 177 -3.61 14.07 -15.34
C THR A 177 -4.39 15.29 -14.92
N ALA A 178 -3.70 16.43 -14.83
CA ALA A 178 -4.34 17.72 -14.77
C ALA A 178 -5.37 17.69 -15.90
N PRO A 179 -6.63 18.08 -15.65
CA PRO A 179 -7.58 18.20 -16.73
C PRO A 179 -6.90 19.05 -17.79
N THR A 180 -6.63 18.44 -18.95
CA THR A 180 -6.10 19.15 -20.11
C THR A 180 -7.21 20.09 -20.49
N ILE A 181 -7.17 21.31 -19.95
CA ILE A 181 -7.95 22.42 -20.45
C ILE A 181 -7.47 22.54 -21.89
N PRO A 182 -8.31 22.22 -22.91
CA PRO A 182 -7.90 22.41 -24.28
C PRO A 182 -7.49 23.89 -24.43
N PRO A 183 -6.37 24.21 -25.09
CA PRO A 183 -5.99 25.59 -25.30
C PRO A 183 -7.18 26.30 -25.97
N ALA A 184 -7.64 27.39 -25.36
CA ALA A 184 -8.83 28.14 -25.76
C ALA A 184 -8.68 28.88 -27.09
N ASN A 185 -7.82 28.40 -28.01
CA ASN A 185 -7.65 29.02 -29.31
C ASN A 185 -7.07 28.01 -30.32
N PRO A 186 -7.91 27.40 -31.18
CA PRO A 186 -7.39 26.74 -32.37
C PRO A 186 -6.96 27.83 -33.36
N SER A 187 -5.64 28.03 -33.50
CA SER A 187 -5.09 28.74 -34.65
C SER A 187 -5.68 28.16 -35.94
N PRO A 188 -6.08 29.01 -36.92
CA PRO A 188 -6.76 28.54 -38.11
C PRO A 188 -5.84 27.63 -38.93
N LEU A 189 -6.31 26.41 -39.21
CA LEU A 189 -5.61 25.46 -40.07
C LEU A 189 -5.39 26.05 -41.47
N PRO A 190 -4.24 25.83 -42.12
CA PRO A 190 -4.04 26.25 -43.50
C PRO A 190 -4.97 25.46 -44.43
N VAL A 191 -5.76 26.19 -45.21
CA VAL A 191 -6.66 25.66 -46.24
C VAL A 191 -5.84 24.81 -47.22
N ARG A 192 -6.06 23.49 -47.23
CA ARG A 192 -5.51 22.61 -48.27
C ARG A 192 -6.21 22.89 -49.60
N PRO A 193 -5.49 23.06 -50.73
CA PRO A 193 -6.12 23.19 -52.03
C PRO A 193 -6.75 21.85 -52.45
N ARG A 194 -8.06 21.90 -52.77
CA ARG A 194 -8.81 20.81 -53.41
C ARG A 194 -8.19 20.52 -54.79
N ARG A 195 -7.50 19.38 -54.92
CA ARG A 195 -7.21 18.81 -56.24
C ARG A 195 -8.46 18.08 -56.72
N HIS A 196 -9.16 18.66 -57.71
CA HIS A 196 -10.22 17.96 -58.43
C HIS A 196 -9.58 16.90 -59.34
N LEU A 197 -10.11 15.68 -59.23
CA LEU A 197 -9.68 14.50 -59.96
C LEU A 197 -9.92 14.67 -61.46
N THR A 198 -8.86 14.38 -62.23
CA THR A 198 -8.83 14.26 -63.68
C THR A 198 -9.77 13.14 -64.15
N ILE A 199 -10.67 13.47 -65.08
CA ILE A 199 -11.51 12.51 -65.81
C ILE A 199 -10.60 11.74 -66.78
N VAL A 200 -10.61 10.40 -66.68
CA VAL A 200 -9.91 9.46 -67.58
C VAL A 200 -10.84 9.08 -68.75
N PRO A 201 -10.32 8.82 -69.97
CA PRO A 201 -11.03 9.01 -71.23
C PRO A 201 -11.72 7.75 -71.78
N GLY A 202 -12.77 8.01 -72.58
CA GLY A 202 -13.12 7.35 -73.83
C GLY A 202 -13.13 5.82 -73.89
N LEU A 203 -14.33 5.24 -73.93
CA LEU A 203 -14.59 3.94 -74.55
C LEU A 203 -15.71 4.10 -75.59
N PRO A 204 -15.52 3.66 -76.85
CA PRO A 204 -16.51 3.73 -77.91
C PRO A 204 -17.44 2.49 -77.87
N ASP A 205 -18.57 2.59 -78.56
CA ASP A 205 -19.35 1.54 -79.25
C ASP A 205 -20.77 2.11 -79.50
N ALA A 206 -21.53 1.85 -80.56
CA ALA A 206 -21.37 1.15 -81.83
C ALA A 206 -22.64 1.47 -82.66
N ASP A 207 -22.52 1.42 -83.99
CA ASP A 207 -23.55 1.49 -85.06
C ASP A 207 -24.44 2.75 -85.24
#